data_AF-A0A7Y9HR93-F1
#
_entry.id   AF-A0A7Y9HR93-F1
#
_cell.length_a   1.000
_cell.length_b   1.000
_cell.length_c   1.000
_cell.angle_alpha   90.00
_cell.angle_beta   90.00
_cell.angle_gamma   90.00
#
_symmetry.space_group_name_H-M   'P 1'
#
loop_
_entity.id
_entity.type
_entity.pdbx_description
1 polymer ?
#
loop_
_entity_poly.entity_id
_entity_poly.type
_entity_poly.pdbx_seq_one_letter_code
_entity_poly.pdbx_strand_id
1 'polypeptide(L)'
;MSDDGQDAARIRARLLAALHHDLRAPLARIATGASTGFADLAAMENEARRQLEWLADLQECARYALQPPELTAAPAYLHALMRHVTHDGGSLPALAELDARRLAQVLARLRDHGGGRLAVRAQCAPPAVRLAFEAGTADGPWRDYQGSLADERILPGLLVAAHLVRAMGGVLQHSGGGLRFEISAPLAREEDAMPPTPHFDWPEPFGAGHAILLLEPHAPMQDYLSEILESAEFDVQYEPEDRVPALILCADESVWDIWPREEAPPVLLHGLLPPLRPEDFVEVLYKPAPPALLLSALRRRLQIRL
;
A
#
# COMPACT_ATOMS: atom_id res chain seq x y z
N MET A 1 38.86 -28.58 1.42
CA MET A 1 38.25 -27.26 1.10
C MET A 1 36.78 -27.41 1.45
N SER A 2 36.29 -26.64 2.42
CA SER A 2 34.96 -26.79 3.00
C SER A 2 33.84 -26.51 1.99
N ASP A 3 32.74 -27.25 2.13
CA ASP A 3 31.51 -27.17 1.33
C ASP A 3 31.00 -25.72 1.18
N ASP A 4 31.06 -24.95 2.28
CA ASP A 4 30.70 -23.52 2.34
C ASP A 4 31.48 -22.62 1.36
N GLY A 5 32.75 -22.95 1.08
CA GLY A 5 33.58 -22.17 0.16
C GLY A 5 33.21 -22.39 -1.30
N GLN A 6 32.72 -23.58 -1.63
CA GLN A 6 32.25 -23.91 -2.98
C GLN A 6 30.85 -23.33 -3.23
N ASP A 7 29.98 -23.35 -2.21
CA ASP A 7 28.66 -22.74 -2.27
C ASP A 7 28.69 -21.21 -2.40
N ALA A 8 29.57 -20.54 -1.64
CA ALA A 8 29.77 -19.09 -1.77
C ALA A 8 30.28 -18.69 -3.17
N ALA A 9 31.21 -19.46 -3.74
CA ALA A 9 31.72 -19.22 -5.09
C ALA A 9 30.64 -19.44 -6.16
N ARG A 10 29.80 -20.47 -5.99
CA ARG A 10 28.66 -20.76 -6.88
C ARG A 10 27.62 -19.64 -6.85
N ILE A 11 27.23 -19.18 -5.66
CA ILE A 11 26.28 -18.07 -5.48
C ILE A 11 26.84 -16.79 -6.12
N ARG A 12 28.13 -16.48 -5.88
CA ARG A 12 28.78 -15.31 -6.48
C ARG A 12 28.79 -15.39 -8.01
N ALA A 13 29.13 -16.54 -8.58
CA ALA A 13 29.13 -16.71 -10.04
C ALA A 13 27.71 -16.56 -10.63
N ARG A 14 26.68 -17.09 -9.95
CA ARG A 14 25.28 -16.94 -10.36
C ARG A 14 24.78 -15.51 -10.28
N LEU A 15 25.09 -14.79 -9.19
CA LEU A 15 24.77 -13.38 -9.05
C LEU A 15 25.43 -12.53 -10.13
N LEU A 16 26.71 -12.77 -10.44
CA LEU A 16 27.42 -12.06 -11.51
C LEU A 16 26.81 -12.35 -12.89
N ALA A 17 26.43 -13.60 -13.16
CA ALA A 17 25.77 -13.97 -14.40
C ALA A 17 24.37 -13.32 -14.53
N ALA A 18 23.58 -13.33 -13.45
CA ALA A 18 22.27 -12.69 -13.40
C ALA A 18 22.38 -11.17 -13.57
N LEU A 19 23.29 -10.50 -12.85
CA LEU A 19 23.57 -9.08 -13.03
C LEU A 19 23.96 -8.77 -14.48
N HIS A 20 24.82 -9.59 -15.10
CA HIS A 20 25.21 -9.35 -16.48
C HIS A 20 24.06 -9.55 -17.47
N HIS A 21 23.31 -10.63 -17.35
CA HIS A 21 22.22 -10.95 -18.28
C HIS A 21 21.02 -10.01 -18.09
N ASP A 22 20.55 -9.88 -16.85
CA ASP A 22 19.31 -9.21 -16.52
C ASP A 22 19.44 -7.69 -16.51
N LEU A 23 20.65 -7.11 -16.42
CA LEU A 23 20.86 -5.68 -16.68
C LEU A 23 21.09 -5.38 -18.17
N ARG A 24 21.85 -6.23 -18.87
CA ARG A 24 22.29 -5.93 -20.24
C ARG A 24 21.12 -5.90 -21.23
N ALA A 25 20.20 -6.84 -21.16
CA ALA A 25 19.09 -6.92 -22.11
C ALA A 25 18.12 -5.71 -22.00
N PRO A 26 17.65 -5.31 -20.81
CA PRO A 26 16.88 -4.07 -20.59
C PRO A 26 17.60 -2.80 -21.01
N LEU A 27 18.88 -2.64 -20.62
CA LEU A 27 19.67 -1.47 -20.98
C LEU A 27 19.87 -1.38 -22.50
N ALA A 28 20.07 -2.52 -23.18
CA ALA A 28 20.11 -2.57 -24.64
C ALA A 28 18.77 -2.16 -25.28
N ARG A 29 17.63 -2.57 -24.71
CA ARG A 29 16.29 -2.14 -25.16
C ARG A 29 16.10 -0.63 -24.99
N ILE A 30 16.46 -0.08 -23.83
CA ILE A 30 16.42 1.36 -23.56
C ILE A 30 17.33 2.12 -24.54
N ALA A 31 18.57 1.67 -24.76
CA ALA A 31 19.51 2.30 -25.69
C ALA A 31 19.03 2.23 -27.15
N THR A 32 18.42 1.12 -27.56
CA THR A 32 17.83 0.96 -28.90
C THR A 32 16.61 1.86 -29.08
N GLY A 33 15.74 1.96 -28.06
CA GLY A 33 14.60 2.87 -28.06
C GLY A 33 15.05 4.33 -28.17
N ALA A 34 16.02 4.74 -27.34
CA ALA A 34 16.56 6.10 -27.35
C ALA A 34 17.22 6.48 -28.69
N SER A 35 17.94 5.55 -29.34
CA SER A 35 18.68 5.83 -30.59
C SER A 35 17.81 5.89 -31.84
N THR A 36 16.60 5.31 -31.82
CA THR A 36 15.71 5.23 -33.00
C THR A 36 14.75 6.42 -33.13
N GLY A 37 14.71 7.33 -32.16
CA GLY A 37 13.94 8.59 -32.23
C GLY A 37 12.41 8.46 -32.16
N PHE A 38 11.86 7.25 -32.31
CA PHE A 38 10.45 6.89 -32.10
C PHE A 38 10.30 6.09 -30.79
N ALA A 39 10.80 6.67 -29.71
CA ALA A 39 10.84 6.00 -28.43
C ALA A 39 9.52 6.21 -27.68
N ASP A 40 8.83 5.13 -27.33
CA ASP A 40 7.78 5.18 -26.31
C ASP A 40 8.46 5.45 -24.96
N LEU A 41 8.47 6.74 -24.56
CA LEU A 41 9.09 7.19 -23.32
C LEU A 41 8.49 6.50 -22.10
N ALA A 42 7.19 6.21 -22.12
CA ALA A 42 6.52 5.51 -21.02
C ALA A 42 7.00 4.05 -20.94
N ALA A 43 7.15 3.36 -22.07
CA ALA A 43 7.70 2.01 -22.09
C ALA A 43 9.15 1.96 -21.59
N MET A 44 9.98 2.93 -21.98
CA MET A 44 11.37 3.05 -21.51
C MET A 44 11.45 3.35 -20.01
N GLU A 45 10.65 4.28 -19.51
CA GLU A 45 10.59 4.62 -18.09
C GLU A 45 10.15 3.40 -17.27
N ASN A 46 9.12 2.69 -17.72
CA ASN A 46 8.65 1.47 -17.07
C ASN A 46 9.74 0.39 -17.04
N GLU A 47 10.50 0.22 -18.13
CA GLU A 47 11.62 -0.72 -18.16
C GLU A 47 12.73 -0.33 -17.20
N ALA A 48 13.12 0.95 -17.16
CA ALA A 48 14.12 1.45 -16.24
C ALA A 48 13.69 1.27 -14.77
N ARG A 49 12.43 1.58 -14.47
CA ARG A 49 11.86 1.40 -13.12
C ARG A 49 11.85 -0.07 -12.69
N ARG A 50 11.43 -0.99 -13.57
CA ARG A 50 11.51 -2.44 -13.31
C ARG A 50 12.93 -2.91 -13.01
N GLN A 51 13.94 -2.36 -13.70
CA GLN A 51 15.34 -2.71 -13.45
C GLN A 51 15.86 -2.20 -12.11
N LEU A 52 15.52 -0.97 -11.75
CA LEU A 52 15.87 -0.42 -10.44
C LEU A 52 15.22 -1.22 -9.31
N GLU A 53 13.96 -1.62 -9.48
CA GLU A 53 13.25 -2.48 -8.53
C GLU A 53 13.89 -3.87 -8.41
N TRP A 54 14.25 -4.49 -9.53
CA TRP A 54 14.93 -5.79 -9.53
C TRP A 54 16.31 -5.73 -8.83
N LEU A 55 17.07 -4.66 -9.07
CA LEU A 55 18.34 -4.41 -8.38
C LEU A 55 18.15 -4.20 -6.87
N ALA A 56 17.14 -3.42 -6.49
CA ALA A 56 16.81 -3.19 -5.08
C ALA A 56 16.43 -4.51 -4.40
N ASP A 57 15.61 -5.34 -5.06
CA ASP A 57 15.22 -6.65 -4.53
C ASP A 57 16.43 -7.59 -4.38
N LEU A 58 17.38 -7.59 -5.32
CA LEU A 58 18.62 -8.36 -5.20
C LEU A 58 19.46 -7.92 -3.99
N GLN A 59 19.59 -6.60 -3.80
CA GLN A 59 20.31 -6.05 -2.66
C GLN A 59 19.63 -6.43 -1.35
N GLU A 60 18.29 -6.38 -1.30
CA GLU A 60 17.54 -6.83 -0.13
C GLU A 60 17.69 -8.33 0.12
N CYS A 61 17.66 -9.17 -0.92
CA CYS A 61 17.92 -10.61 -0.78
C CYS A 61 19.31 -10.87 -0.17
N ALA A 62 20.34 -10.18 -0.67
CA ALA A 62 21.69 -10.31 -0.14
C ALA A 62 21.77 -9.89 1.33
N ARG A 63 21.04 -8.82 1.72
CA ARG A 63 20.93 -8.39 3.11
C ARG A 63 20.19 -9.42 3.97
N TYR A 64 19.08 -9.96 3.48
CA TYR A 64 18.26 -10.94 4.20
C TYR A 64 18.92 -12.31 4.36
N ALA A 65 19.84 -12.66 3.47
CA ALA A 65 20.69 -13.83 3.65
C ALA A 65 21.63 -13.70 4.87
N LEU A 66 22.01 -12.48 5.24
CA LEU A 66 22.90 -12.20 6.39
C LEU A 66 22.11 -11.94 7.68
N GLN A 67 21.02 -11.19 7.57
CA GLN A 67 20.19 -10.80 8.72
C GLN A 67 18.71 -10.83 8.32
N PRO A 68 17.86 -11.61 9.01
CA PRO A 68 16.42 -11.61 8.76
C PRO A 68 15.81 -10.20 8.80
N PRO A 69 14.76 -9.93 8.02
CA PRO A 69 14.09 -8.63 8.07
C PRO A 69 13.59 -8.32 9.47
N GLU A 70 13.94 -7.15 9.97
CA GLU A 70 13.32 -6.56 11.15
C GLU A 70 11.96 -5.96 10.75
N LEU A 71 10.92 -6.36 11.48
CA LEU A 71 9.58 -5.83 11.32
C LEU A 71 9.31 -4.77 12.38
N THR A 72 8.64 -3.69 11.98
CA THR A 72 8.13 -2.68 12.90
C THR A 72 6.62 -2.79 12.93
N ALA A 73 6.10 -3.66 13.78
CA ALA A 73 4.65 -3.80 13.96
C ALA A 73 4.08 -2.52 14.59
N ALA A 74 2.99 -2.03 14.01
CA ALA A 74 2.21 -0.91 14.50
C ALA A 74 0.75 -1.07 14.04
N PRO A 75 -0.20 -0.33 14.63
CA PRO A 75 -1.57 -0.27 14.12
C PRO A 75 -1.60 0.17 12.66
N ALA A 76 -2.05 -0.74 11.80
CA ALA A 76 -2.14 -0.53 10.37
C ALA A 76 -3.60 -0.53 9.91
N TYR A 77 -4.00 0.52 9.20
CA TYR A 77 -5.33 0.65 8.63
C TYR A 77 -5.51 -0.27 7.42
N LEU A 78 -6.29 -1.34 7.59
CA LEU A 78 -6.35 -2.43 6.61
C LEU A 78 -7.09 -2.04 5.34
N HIS A 79 -8.15 -1.23 5.43
CA HIS A 79 -8.91 -0.80 4.24
C HIS A 79 -8.07 0.10 3.31
N ALA A 80 -7.22 0.97 3.87
CA ALA A 80 -6.27 1.73 3.08
C ALA A 80 -5.17 0.84 2.46
N LEU A 81 -4.64 -0.11 3.23
CA LEU A 81 -3.62 -1.05 2.75
C LEU A 81 -4.13 -1.96 1.63
N MET A 82 -5.40 -2.38 1.70
CA MET A 82 -6.02 -3.33 0.77
C MET A 82 -6.80 -2.66 -0.37
N ARG A 83 -6.73 -1.33 -0.54
CA ARG A 83 -7.49 -0.58 -1.55
C ARG A 83 -7.28 -1.04 -3.01
N HIS A 84 -6.18 -1.74 -3.29
CA HIS A 84 -5.83 -2.28 -4.62
C HIS A 84 -5.85 -3.81 -4.66
N VAL A 85 -6.51 -4.44 -3.68
CA VAL A 85 -6.61 -5.89 -3.52
C VAL A 85 -8.08 -6.27 -3.56
N THR A 86 -8.43 -7.31 -4.31
CA THR A 86 -9.80 -7.81 -4.33
C THR A 86 -10.08 -8.55 -3.01
N HIS A 87 -11.07 -8.10 -2.24
CA HIS A 87 -11.48 -8.80 -1.01
C HIS A 87 -12.73 -9.66 -1.26
N ASP A 88 -12.77 -10.86 -0.67
CA ASP A 88 -13.87 -11.83 -0.90
C ASP A 88 -15.13 -11.60 -0.03
N GLY A 89 -15.21 -10.46 0.67
CA GLY A 89 -16.37 -10.07 1.45
C GLY A 89 -16.36 -10.52 2.92
N GLY A 90 -15.29 -11.17 3.39
CA GLY A 90 -15.04 -11.30 4.84
C GLY A 90 -14.94 -9.92 5.51
N SER A 91 -15.35 -9.81 6.78
CA SER A 91 -15.27 -8.54 7.52
C SER A 91 -13.81 -8.20 7.83
N LEU A 92 -13.15 -7.53 6.89
CA LEU A 92 -11.84 -6.93 7.09
C LEU A 92 -11.97 -5.92 8.24
N PRO A 93 -11.26 -6.12 9.38
CA PRO A 93 -11.33 -5.19 10.48
C PRO A 93 -10.68 -3.86 10.09
N ALA A 94 -10.93 -2.82 10.88
CA ALA A 94 -10.37 -1.50 10.62
C ALA A 94 -8.83 -1.50 10.74
N LEU A 95 -8.30 -2.03 11.85
CA LEU A 95 -6.87 -2.06 12.13
C LEU A 95 -6.37 -3.42 12.62
N ALA A 96 -5.09 -3.69 12.36
CA ALA A 96 -4.34 -4.79 12.96
C ALA A 96 -2.88 -4.37 13.21
N GLU A 97 -2.23 -5.02 14.18
CA GLU A 97 -0.81 -4.83 14.49
C GLU A 97 0.07 -5.52 13.46
N LEU A 98 0.59 -4.77 12.48
CA LEU A 98 1.49 -5.30 11.45
C LEU A 98 2.40 -4.23 10.84
N ASP A 99 3.49 -4.64 10.19
CA ASP A 99 4.32 -3.73 9.41
C ASP A 99 3.68 -3.47 8.04
N ALA A 100 2.88 -2.40 7.95
CA ALA A 100 2.10 -2.07 6.76
C ALA A 100 2.97 -1.88 5.51
N ARG A 101 4.17 -1.31 5.69
CA ARG A 101 5.11 -1.05 4.60
C ARG A 101 5.66 -2.36 4.04
N ARG A 102 6.08 -3.28 4.92
CA ARG A 102 6.59 -4.59 4.51
C ARG A 102 5.49 -5.47 3.92
N LEU A 103 4.28 -5.41 4.45
CA LEU A 103 3.15 -6.11 3.83
C LEU A 103 2.85 -5.53 2.44
N ALA A 104 2.75 -4.21 2.28
CA ALA A 104 2.55 -3.56 0.98
C ALA A 104 3.63 -3.98 -0.05
N GLN A 105 4.89 -4.09 0.40
CA GLN A 105 5.99 -4.57 -0.43
C GLN A 105 5.76 -6.02 -0.91
N VAL A 106 5.36 -6.93 -0.02
CA VAL A 106 5.00 -8.30 -0.39
C VAL A 106 3.86 -8.29 -1.42
N LEU A 107 2.78 -7.56 -1.15
CA LEU A 107 1.61 -7.52 -2.03
C LEU A 107 1.95 -6.99 -3.43
N ALA A 108 2.81 -5.98 -3.53
CA ALA A 108 3.31 -5.48 -4.81
C ALA A 108 4.06 -6.56 -5.60
N ARG A 109 5.02 -7.26 -4.97
CA ARG A 109 5.80 -8.32 -5.63
C ARG A 109 4.95 -9.50 -6.08
N LEU A 110 3.96 -9.89 -5.28
CA LEU A 110 3.02 -10.95 -5.64
C LEU A 110 2.14 -10.54 -6.81
N ARG A 111 1.64 -9.30 -6.82
CA ARG A 111 0.83 -8.76 -7.91
C ARG A 111 1.63 -8.71 -9.21
N ASP A 112 2.87 -8.24 -9.16
CA ASP A 112 3.73 -8.15 -10.34
C ASP A 112 4.04 -9.54 -10.91
N HIS A 113 4.24 -10.54 -10.05
CA HIS A 113 4.44 -11.92 -10.48
C HIS A 113 3.15 -12.57 -11.03
N GLY A 114 2.02 -12.39 -10.34
CA GLY A 114 0.74 -13.02 -10.64
C GLY A 114 -0.05 -12.37 -11.78
N GLY A 115 0.55 -11.46 -12.56
CA GLY A 115 -0.10 -10.81 -13.70
C GLY A 115 -1.13 -9.75 -13.30
N GLY A 116 -0.94 -9.09 -12.17
CA GLY A 116 -1.73 -7.93 -11.74
C GLY A 116 -2.93 -8.23 -10.85
N ARG A 117 -3.29 -9.50 -10.66
CA ARG A 117 -4.43 -9.91 -9.81
C ARG A 117 -3.95 -10.43 -8.47
N LEU A 118 -4.48 -9.84 -7.40
CA LEU A 118 -4.24 -10.22 -6.03
C LEU A 118 -5.58 -10.17 -5.28
N ALA A 119 -5.90 -11.25 -4.59
CA ALA A 119 -7.07 -11.36 -3.74
C ALA A 119 -6.66 -11.57 -2.28
N VAL A 120 -7.53 -11.13 -1.37
CA VAL A 120 -7.39 -11.35 0.06
C VAL A 120 -8.70 -11.91 0.63
N ARG A 121 -8.56 -12.91 1.49
CA ARG A 121 -9.61 -13.38 2.39
C ARG A 121 -9.24 -13.00 3.81
N ALA A 122 -10.15 -12.32 4.49
CA ALA A 122 -10.01 -11.97 5.90
C ALA A 122 -10.93 -12.82 6.76
N GLN A 123 -10.37 -13.45 7.79
CA GLN A 123 -11.14 -14.10 8.84
C GLN A 123 -10.81 -13.42 10.17
N CYS A 124 -11.76 -12.61 10.64
CA CYS A 124 -11.64 -11.91 11.92
C CYS A 124 -12.16 -12.82 13.04
N ALA A 125 -11.30 -13.14 14.01
CA ALA A 125 -11.63 -13.91 15.20
C ALA A 125 -10.85 -13.33 16.38
N PRO A 126 -11.47 -12.49 17.23
CA PRO A 126 -10.79 -11.85 18.35
C PRO A 126 -9.98 -12.87 19.18
N PRO A 127 -8.73 -12.55 19.56
CA PRO A 127 -8.09 -11.22 19.50
C PRO A 127 -7.31 -10.91 18.21
N ALA A 128 -7.48 -11.68 17.13
CA ALA A 128 -6.65 -11.55 15.92
C ALA A 128 -7.46 -11.56 14.62
N VAL A 129 -6.80 -11.15 13.53
CA VAL A 129 -7.27 -11.35 12.17
C VAL A 129 -6.30 -12.27 11.43
N ARG A 130 -6.85 -13.22 10.68
CA ARG A 130 -6.12 -14.04 9.73
C ARG A 130 -6.35 -13.49 8.34
N LEU A 131 -5.26 -13.23 7.62
CA LEU A 131 -5.28 -12.71 6.26
C LEU A 131 -4.63 -13.74 5.34
N ALA A 132 -5.41 -14.25 4.40
CA ALA A 132 -4.94 -15.18 3.37
C ALA A 132 -4.92 -14.46 2.02
N PHE A 133 -3.76 -14.39 1.40
CA PHE A 133 -3.55 -13.71 0.12
C PHE A 133 -3.30 -14.72 -0.99
N GLU A 134 -3.85 -14.47 -2.17
CA GLU A 134 -3.65 -15.29 -3.36
C GLU A 134 -3.46 -14.42 -4.60
N ALA A 135 -2.46 -14.75 -5.42
CA ALA A 135 -2.18 -14.08 -6.69
C ALA A 135 -1.99 -15.11 -7.81
N GLY A 136 -2.34 -14.73 -9.04
CA GLY A 136 -2.21 -15.61 -10.21
C GLY A 136 -3.24 -16.73 -10.26
N THR A 137 -2.88 -17.86 -10.87
CA THR A 137 -3.75 -19.03 -11.03
C THR A 137 -2.98 -20.29 -10.65
N ALA A 138 -3.52 -21.03 -9.68
CA ALA A 138 -2.91 -22.28 -9.23
C ALA A 138 -2.97 -23.36 -10.31
N ASP A 139 -1.88 -24.11 -10.46
CA ASP A 139 -1.79 -25.28 -11.34
C ASP A 139 -1.24 -26.47 -10.54
N GLY A 140 -2.15 -27.15 -9.83
CA GLY A 140 -1.84 -28.32 -9.00
C GLY A 140 -1.65 -28.04 -7.51
N PRO A 141 -0.92 -28.92 -6.79
CA PRO A 141 -0.78 -28.83 -5.34
C PRO A 141 0.16 -27.69 -4.94
N TRP A 142 -0.22 -26.99 -3.87
CA TRP A 142 0.60 -25.95 -3.27
C TRP A 142 1.83 -26.52 -2.57
N ARG A 143 2.97 -25.85 -2.78
CA ARG A 143 4.25 -26.19 -2.17
C ARG A 143 4.90 -24.94 -1.62
N ASP A 144 5.65 -25.09 -0.54
CA ASP A 144 6.42 -23.98 0.03
C ASP A 144 7.45 -23.49 -0.99
N TYR A 145 7.55 -22.17 -1.14
CA TYR A 145 8.53 -21.55 -2.00
C TYR A 145 9.91 -21.62 -1.35
N GLN A 146 10.82 -22.38 -1.96
CA GLN A 146 12.20 -22.61 -1.49
C GLN A 146 13.25 -21.98 -2.43
N GLY A 147 12.90 -20.91 -3.13
CA GLY A 147 13.82 -20.25 -4.07
C GLY A 147 15.13 -19.83 -3.40
N SER A 148 16.20 -19.79 -4.19
CA SER A 148 17.54 -19.43 -3.74
C SER A 148 18.26 -18.52 -4.75
N LEU A 149 19.22 -17.73 -4.27
CA LEU A 149 20.16 -17.00 -5.12
C LEU A 149 21.10 -17.93 -5.92
N ALA A 150 21.14 -19.22 -5.58
CA ALA A 150 21.89 -20.24 -6.31
C ALA A 150 21.11 -20.80 -7.53
N ASP A 151 19.82 -20.49 -7.66
CA ASP A 151 18.96 -21.05 -8.71
C ASP A 151 19.39 -20.57 -10.11
N GLU A 152 19.05 -21.36 -11.13
CA GLU A 152 19.36 -21.01 -12.52
C GLU A 152 18.66 -19.73 -12.98
N ARG A 153 17.45 -19.50 -12.47
CA ARG A 153 16.69 -18.27 -12.67
C ARG A 153 16.39 -17.65 -11.31
N ILE A 154 17.03 -16.52 -11.03
CA ILE A 154 16.81 -15.77 -9.80
C ILE A 154 15.53 -14.96 -9.96
N LEU A 155 14.63 -15.05 -8.97
CA LEU A 155 13.42 -14.23 -8.86
C LEU A 155 13.50 -13.38 -7.58
N PRO A 156 14.26 -12.27 -7.60
CA PRO A 156 14.57 -11.50 -6.39
C PRO A 156 13.32 -11.02 -5.67
N GLY A 157 12.32 -10.52 -6.40
CA GLY A 157 11.06 -10.07 -5.80
C GLY A 157 10.32 -11.16 -5.03
N LEU A 158 10.36 -12.42 -5.49
CA LEU A 158 9.76 -13.53 -4.76
C LEU A 158 10.60 -13.99 -3.58
N LEU A 159 11.93 -13.93 -3.69
CA LEU A 159 12.83 -14.20 -2.57
C LEU A 159 12.61 -13.19 -1.44
N VAL A 160 12.57 -11.89 -1.76
CA VAL A 160 12.20 -10.82 -0.82
C VAL A 160 10.84 -11.10 -0.19
N ALA A 161 9.82 -11.39 -1.01
CA ALA A 161 8.49 -11.70 -0.51
C ALA A 161 8.48 -12.89 0.45
N ALA A 162 9.20 -13.97 0.12
CA ALA A 162 9.30 -15.15 0.98
C ALA A 162 9.99 -14.84 2.32
N HIS A 163 11.04 -14.04 2.32
CA HIS A 163 11.72 -13.60 3.56
C HIS A 163 10.81 -12.75 4.44
N LEU A 164 10.09 -11.79 3.85
CA LEU A 164 9.17 -10.91 4.57
C LEU A 164 7.97 -11.68 5.13
N VAL A 165 7.35 -12.55 4.32
CA VAL A 165 6.25 -13.42 4.77
C VAL A 165 6.69 -14.31 5.94
N ARG A 166 7.90 -14.87 5.87
CA ARG A 166 8.47 -15.66 6.97
C ARG A 166 8.67 -14.83 8.24
N ALA A 167 9.19 -13.61 8.12
CA ALA A 167 9.32 -12.71 9.27
C ALA A 167 7.96 -12.33 9.86
N MET A 168 6.91 -12.24 9.04
CA MET A 168 5.53 -12.02 9.48
C MET A 168 4.86 -13.29 10.04
N GLY A 169 5.60 -14.40 10.20
CA GLY A 169 5.08 -15.66 10.74
C GLY A 169 4.30 -16.52 9.75
N GLY A 170 4.31 -16.18 8.46
CA GLY A 170 3.67 -16.93 7.39
C GLY A 170 4.62 -17.81 6.59
N VAL A 171 4.08 -18.47 5.57
CA VAL A 171 4.87 -19.23 4.56
C VAL A 171 4.36 -18.88 3.17
N LEU A 172 5.27 -18.44 2.29
CA LEU A 172 4.95 -18.24 0.88
C LEU A 172 4.90 -19.59 0.18
N GLN A 173 3.81 -19.85 -0.54
CA GLN A 173 3.58 -21.07 -1.30
C GLN A 173 3.33 -20.75 -2.76
N HIS A 174 3.65 -21.70 -3.64
CA HIS A 174 3.42 -21.60 -5.07
C HIS A 174 2.74 -22.85 -5.63
N SER A 175 2.02 -22.68 -6.73
CA SER A 175 1.39 -23.76 -7.51
C SER A 175 1.31 -23.32 -8.98
N GLY A 176 2.21 -23.80 -9.82
CA GLY A 176 2.39 -23.26 -11.18
C GLY A 176 2.68 -21.76 -11.16
N GLY A 177 1.80 -20.97 -11.78
CA GLY A 177 1.85 -19.49 -11.76
C GLY A 177 1.11 -18.84 -10.59
N GLY A 178 0.51 -19.63 -9.70
CA GLY A 178 -0.18 -19.15 -8.51
C GLY A 178 0.77 -18.97 -7.32
N LEU A 179 0.54 -17.92 -6.54
CA LEU A 179 1.22 -17.63 -5.28
C LEU A 179 0.18 -17.45 -4.18
N ARG A 180 0.48 -17.92 -2.97
CA ARG A 180 -0.34 -17.62 -1.79
C ARG A 180 0.48 -17.57 -0.53
N PHE A 181 -0.03 -16.88 0.48
CA PHE A 181 0.47 -16.97 1.84
C PHE A 181 -0.63 -16.60 2.84
N GLU A 182 -0.42 -17.00 4.09
CA GLU A 182 -1.28 -16.64 5.21
C GLU A 182 -0.44 -16.00 6.31
N ILE A 183 -0.96 -14.94 6.92
CA ILE A 183 -0.43 -14.33 8.14
C ILE A 183 -1.55 -14.14 9.16
N SER A 184 -1.18 -14.04 10.43
CA SER A 184 -2.09 -13.65 11.50
C SER A 184 -1.52 -12.43 12.22
N ALA A 185 -2.37 -11.45 12.48
CA ALA A 185 -2.01 -10.21 13.17
C ALA A 185 -3.01 -9.95 14.31
N PRO A 186 -2.55 -9.50 15.48
CA PRO A 186 -3.44 -9.01 16.53
C PRO A 186 -4.34 -7.88 16.02
N LEU A 187 -5.57 -7.81 16.50
CA LEU A 187 -6.41 -6.64 16.25
C LEU A 187 -5.84 -5.43 17.00
N ALA A 188 -5.81 -4.28 16.33
CA ALA A 188 -5.37 -3.02 16.91
C ALA A 188 -6.56 -2.08 17.11
N ARG A 189 -6.37 -1.04 17.93
CA ARG A 189 -7.33 0.04 18.11
C ARG A 189 -6.83 1.31 17.44
N GLU A 190 -7.76 2.19 17.10
CA GLU A 190 -7.41 3.49 16.52
C GLU A 190 -6.70 4.38 17.54
N GLU A 191 -6.97 4.23 18.85
CA GLU A 191 -6.30 5.00 19.91
C GLU A 191 -4.76 4.84 19.94
N ASP A 192 -4.27 3.70 19.46
CA ASP A 192 -2.85 3.37 19.39
C ASP A 192 -2.22 3.78 18.04
N ALA A 193 -3.05 4.13 17.06
CA ALA A 193 -2.60 4.46 15.72
C ALA A 193 -2.01 5.87 15.67
N MET A 194 -0.97 6.04 14.85
CA MET A 194 -0.41 7.35 14.55
C MET A 194 -0.66 7.67 13.09
N PRO A 195 -1.00 8.93 12.75
CA PRO A 195 -1.06 9.36 11.36
C PRO A 195 0.31 9.18 10.69
N PRO A 196 0.34 8.96 9.37
CA PRO A 196 1.60 8.82 8.65
C PRO A 196 2.38 10.14 8.73
N THR A 197 3.71 10.04 8.75
CA THR A 197 4.55 11.23 8.62
C THR A 197 4.28 11.89 7.26
N PRO A 198 3.93 13.19 7.21
CA PRO A 198 3.66 13.87 5.96
C PRO A 198 4.95 13.90 5.11
N HIS A 199 4.91 13.21 3.96
CA HIS A 199 5.95 13.28 2.95
C HIS A 199 5.29 13.54 1.61
N PHE A 200 5.10 14.81 1.28
CA PHE A 200 4.45 15.25 0.05
C PHE A 200 4.87 16.67 -0.31
N ASP A 201 4.92 16.95 -1.60
CA ASP A 201 5.09 18.30 -2.13
C ASP A 201 3.76 19.05 -2.02
N TRP A 202 3.69 20.05 -1.15
CA TRP A 202 2.46 20.83 -0.96
C TRP A 202 2.03 21.47 -2.29
N PRO A 203 0.76 21.30 -2.70
CA PRO A 203 0.25 21.97 -3.88
C PRO A 203 0.15 23.47 -3.60
N GLU A 204 0.03 24.27 -4.66
CA GLU A 204 -0.35 25.67 -4.48
C GLU A 204 -1.66 25.75 -3.68
N PRO A 205 -1.73 26.57 -2.62
CA PRO A 205 -2.95 26.72 -1.83
C PRO A 205 -4.13 27.15 -2.71
N PHE A 206 -5.30 26.60 -2.42
CA PHE A 206 -6.51 26.83 -3.21
C PHE A 206 -7.79 26.90 -2.37
N GLY A 207 -7.68 26.72 -1.05
CA GLY A 207 -8.80 26.61 -0.12
C GLY A 207 -9.36 27.95 0.35
N ALA A 208 -8.70 29.07 0.05
CA ALA A 208 -9.06 30.39 0.57
C ALA A 208 -10.57 30.69 0.41
N GLY A 209 -11.19 31.11 1.52
CA GLY A 209 -12.61 31.45 1.59
C GLY A 209 -13.57 30.26 1.75
N HIS A 210 -13.07 29.02 1.71
CA HIS A 210 -13.88 27.81 1.92
C HIS A 210 -13.68 27.29 3.34
N ALA A 211 -14.80 27.20 4.07
CA ALA A 211 -14.84 26.59 5.38
C ALA A 211 -15.01 25.07 5.29
N ILE A 212 -14.19 24.31 6.02
CA ILE A 212 -14.30 22.85 6.15
C ILE A 212 -14.63 22.52 7.60
N LEU A 213 -15.75 21.85 7.82
CA LEU A 213 -16.06 21.28 9.13
C LEU A 213 -15.37 19.92 9.26
N LEU A 214 -14.45 19.79 10.21
CA LEU A 214 -13.68 18.59 10.49
C LEU A 214 -14.24 17.85 11.71
N LEU A 215 -14.92 16.72 11.47
CA LEU A 215 -15.48 15.82 12.47
C LEU A 215 -14.62 14.56 12.59
N GLU A 216 -13.46 14.70 13.24
CA GLU A 216 -12.51 13.63 13.49
C GLU A 216 -12.33 13.42 15.01
N PRO A 217 -12.85 12.33 15.60
CA PRO A 217 -12.75 12.08 17.04
C PRO A 217 -11.35 11.65 17.49
N HIS A 218 -10.50 11.15 16.58
CA HIS A 218 -9.15 10.72 16.93
C HIS A 218 -8.17 11.90 16.85
N ALA A 219 -7.81 12.48 18.01
CA ALA A 219 -7.04 13.72 18.10
C ALA A 219 -5.74 13.77 17.24
N PRO A 220 -4.84 12.76 17.26
CA PRO A 220 -3.70 12.73 16.33
C PRO A 220 -4.08 12.85 14.85
N MET A 221 -5.17 12.20 14.43
CA MET A 221 -5.65 12.31 13.05
C MET A 221 -6.29 13.67 12.77
N GLN A 222 -7.01 14.24 13.76
CA GLN A 222 -7.58 15.58 13.65
C GLN A 222 -6.48 16.61 13.44
N ASP A 223 -5.44 16.62 14.28
CA ASP A 223 -4.28 17.52 14.16
C ASP A 223 -3.62 17.39 12.77
N TYR A 224 -3.38 16.14 12.33
CA TYR A 224 -2.80 15.86 11.02
C TYR A 224 -3.64 16.37 9.85
N LEU A 225 -4.96 16.19 9.91
CA LEU A 225 -5.88 16.68 8.87
C LEU A 225 -5.97 18.20 8.87
N SER A 226 -6.00 18.82 10.06
CA SER A 226 -5.99 20.28 10.20
C SER A 226 -4.75 20.89 9.57
N GLU A 227 -3.56 20.36 9.85
CA GLU A 227 -2.31 20.83 9.23
C GLU A 227 -2.36 20.76 7.69
N ILE A 228 -2.93 19.67 7.14
CA ILE A 228 -3.08 19.51 5.68
C ILE A 228 -4.03 20.54 5.08
N LEU A 229 -5.18 20.76 5.74
CA LEU A 229 -6.21 21.68 5.27
C LEU A 229 -5.75 23.14 5.37
N GLU A 230 -5.15 23.52 6.50
CA GLU A 230 -4.61 24.86 6.74
C GLU A 230 -3.46 25.17 5.77
N SER A 231 -2.59 24.20 5.49
CA SER A 231 -1.52 24.36 4.48
C SER A 231 -2.06 24.60 3.07
N ALA A 232 -3.29 24.18 2.80
CA ALA A 232 -4.00 24.46 1.56
C ALA A 232 -4.90 25.72 1.62
N GLU A 233 -4.80 26.52 2.69
CA GLU A 233 -5.56 27.76 2.96
C GLU A 233 -7.07 27.57 3.21
N PHE A 234 -7.51 26.39 3.66
CA PHE A 234 -8.90 26.22 4.10
C PHE A 234 -9.13 26.83 5.50
N ASP A 235 -10.33 27.37 5.73
CA ASP A 235 -10.78 27.75 7.07
C ASP A 235 -11.31 26.48 7.79
N VAL A 236 -10.52 25.88 8.67
CA VAL A 236 -10.92 24.65 9.40
C VAL A 236 -11.78 25.00 10.60
N GLN A 237 -12.91 24.29 10.73
CA GLN A 237 -13.88 24.41 11.83
C GLN A 237 -14.08 23.06 12.51
N TYR A 238 -14.39 23.09 13.80
CA TYR A 238 -14.63 21.88 14.59
C TYR A 238 -16.06 21.81 15.11
N GLU A 239 -16.77 22.93 15.13
CA GLU A 239 -18.16 23.05 15.58
C GLU A 239 -19.06 23.51 14.43
N PRO A 240 -20.27 22.94 14.29
CA PRO A 240 -21.18 23.24 13.17
C PRO A 240 -21.79 24.65 13.23
N GLU A 241 -21.76 25.29 14.40
CA GLU A 241 -22.44 26.57 14.66
C GLU A 241 -21.63 27.81 14.23
N ASP A 242 -20.32 27.66 13.95
CA ASP A 242 -19.42 28.78 13.69
C ASP A 242 -19.74 29.50 12.36
N ARG A 243 -19.96 28.72 11.30
CA ARG A 243 -20.32 29.20 9.95
C ARG A 243 -20.78 28.01 9.12
N VAL A 244 -21.64 28.26 8.12
CA VAL A 244 -22.06 27.22 7.18
C VAL A 244 -20.82 26.69 6.42
N PRO A 245 -20.46 25.40 6.57
CA PRO A 245 -19.28 24.87 5.91
C PRO A 245 -19.54 24.62 4.43
N ALA A 246 -18.52 24.78 3.60
CA ALA A 246 -18.57 24.44 2.19
C ALA A 246 -18.57 22.91 1.97
N LEU A 247 -17.97 22.16 2.90
CA LEU A 247 -17.91 20.70 2.92
C LEU A 247 -17.67 20.21 4.36
N ILE A 248 -18.23 19.04 4.69
CA ILE A 248 -17.98 18.34 5.95
C ILE A 248 -17.01 17.18 5.68
N LEU A 249 -15.93 17.10 6.45
CA LEU A 249 -14.98 15.98 6.47
C LEU A 249 -15.19 15.21 7.78
N CYS A 250 -15.73 13.99 7.71
CA CYS A 250 -16.06 13.21 8.92
C CYS A 250 -15.40 11.84 8.95
N ALA A 251 -15.16 11.31 10.15
CA ALA A 251 -14.54 10.00 10.35
C ALA A 251 -15.52 8.81 10.22
N ASP A 252 -16.82 9.05 10.44
CA ASP A 252 -17.85 8.02 10.43
C ASP A 252 -19.25 8.61 10.12
N GLU A 253 -20.28 7.77 10.22
CA GLU A 253 -21.66 8.12 9.91
C GLU A 253 -22.38 8.92 11.02
N SER A 254 -21.73 9.21 12.15
CA SER A 254 -22.32 10.01 13.25
C SER A 254 -22.60 11.46 12.84
N VAL A 255 -22.01 11.94 11.74
CA VAL A 255 -22.36 13.23 11.11
C VAL A 255 -23.87 13.38 10.88
N TRP A 256 -24.57 12.27 10.62
CA TRP A 256 -26.01 12.28 10.38
C TRP A 256 -26.87 12.41 11.64
N ASP A 257 -26.26 12.29 12.83
CA ASP A 257 -26.91 12.60 14.10
C ASP A 257 -26.93 14.13 14.35
N ILE A 258 -26.04 14.86 13.67
CA ILE A 258 -25.89 16.32 13.77
C ILE A 258 -26.65 17.01 12.63
N TRP A 259 -26.54 16.49 11.40
CA TRP A 259 -27.16 17.07 10.21
C TRP A 259 -28.15 16.10 9.53
N PRO A 260 -29.39 16.52 9.28
CA PRO A 260 -30.29 15.79 8.38
C PRO A 260 -29.65 15.66 6.98
N ARG A 261 -29.65 14.45 6.43
CA ARG A 261 -29.04 14.13 5.11
C ARG A 261 -29.49 15.06 3.98
N GLU A 262 -30.75 15.49 4.00
CA GLU A 262 -31.34 16.34 2.96
C GLU A 262 -30.88 17.80 3.03
N GLU A 263 -30.38 18.23 4.19
CA GLU A 263 -29.99 19.62 4.46
C GLU A 263 -28.47 19.78 4.64
N ALA A 264 -27.75 18.67 4.75
CA ALA A 264 -26.32 18.66 4.94
C ALA A 264 -25.57 19.24 3.73
N PRO A 265 -24.53 20.06 3.95
CA PRO A 265 -23.51 20.33 2.95
C PRO A 265 -22.89 19.02 2.41
N PRO A 266 -22.16 19.06 1.28
CA PRO A 266 -21.41 17.91 0.79
C PRO A 266 -20.58 17.24 1.89
N VAL A 267 -20.71 15.92 2.07
CA VAL A 267 -20.00 15.17 3.12
C VAL A 267 -18.99 14.21 2.49
N LEU A 268 -17.72 14.39 2.85
CA LEU A 268 -16.62 13.47 2.53
C LEU A 268 -16.34 12.60 3.75
N LEU A 269 -16.43 11.27 3.57
CA LEU A 269 -16.08 10.32 4.61
C LEU A 269 -14.59 9.99 4.55
N HIS A 270 -13.88 10.20 5.67
CA HIS A 270 -12.53 9.72 5.92
C HIS A 270 -12.58 8.55 6.92
N GLY A 271 -13.07 7.41 6.44
CA GLY A 271 -13.52 6.31 7.29
C GLY A 271 -12.49 5.25 7.61
N LEU A 272 -12.66 4.59 8.76
CA LEU A 272 -11.98 3.34 9.12
C LEU A 272 -12.54 2.13 8.37
N LEU A 273 -13.86 2.13 8.15
CA LEU A 273 -14.63 1.03 7.60
C LEU A 273 -15.46 1.55 6.41
N PRO A 274 -15.87 0.67 5.49
CA PRO A 274 -16.83 1.01 4.45
C PRO A 274 -18.15 1.49 5.09
N PRO A 275 -18.74 2.59 4.62
CA PRO A 275 -20.04 3.03 5.13
C PRO A 275 -21.14 2.06 4.72
N LEU A 276 -22.21 2.00 5.53
CA LEU A 276 -23.43 1.27 5.23
C LEU A 276 -24.16 1.84 4.01
N ARG A 277 -24.09 3.17 3.84
CA ARG A 277 -24.72 3.92 2.75
C ARG A 277 -23.71 4.79 2.02
N PRO A 278 -22.87 4.20 1.14
CA PRO A 278 -21.86 4.95 0.39
C PRO A 278 -22.45 6.09 -0.44
N GLU A 279 -23.70 5.98 -0.88
CA GLU A 279 -24.40 7.00 -1.67
C GLU A 279 -24.71 8.30 -0.91
N ASP A 280 -24.67 8.27 0.43
CA ASP A 280 -24.87 9.46 1.26
C ASP A 280 -23.63 10.36 1.30
N PHE A 281 -22.49 9.89 0.79
CA PHE A 281 -21.20 10.60 0.80
C PHE A 281 -20.81 11.04 -0.61
N VAL A 282 -20.30 12.26 -0.75
CA VAL A 282 -19.79 12.73 -2.06
C VAL A 282 -18.52 12.00 -2.46
N GLU A 283 -17.73 11.56 -1.48
CA GLU A 283 -16.55 10.74 -1.66
C GLU A 283 -16.22 9.97 -0.38
N VAL A 284 -15.69 8.75 -0.52
CA VAL A 284 -15.23 7.91 0.59
C VAL A 284 -13.73 7.68 0.43
N LEU A 285 -12.96 8.09 1.42
CA LEU A 285 -11.53 7.87 1.54
C LEU A 285 -11.25 7.07 2.81
N TYR A 286 -10.37 6.08 2.76
CA TYR A 286 -10.01 5.31 3.94
C TYR A 286 -8.83 5.93 4.69
N LYS A 287 -8.87 5.89 6.02
CA LYS A 287 -7.75 6.32 6.87
C LYS A 287 -6.52 5.39 6.69
N PRO A 288 -5.29 5.91 6.67
CA PRO A 288 -4.95 7.30 6.38
C PRO A 288 -5.01 7.50 4.85
N ALA A 289 -5.63 8.60 4.42
CA ALA A 289 -5.66 8.95 3.01
C ALA A 289 -4.38 9.75 2.70
N PRO A 290 -3.70 9.49 1.57
CA PRO A 290 -2.58 10.35 1.18
C PRO A 290 -3.03 11.81 1.05
N PRO A 291 -2.27 12.80 1.53
CA PRO A 291 -2.65 14.22 1.44
C PRO A 291 -3.03 14.66 0.02
N ALA A 292 -2.25 14.22 -0.98
CA ALA A 292 -2.54 14.47 -2.38
C ALA A 292 -3.93 13.98 -2.82
N LEU A 293 -4.35 12.81 -2.32
CA LEU A 293 -5.65 12.22 -2.64
C LEU A 293 -6.77 13.02 -1.95
N LEU A 294 -6.59 13.36 -0.68
CA LEU A 294 -7.53 14.18 0.09
C LEU A 294 -7.73 15.56 -0.55
N LEU A 295 -6.64 16.30 -0.80
CA LEU A 295 -6.69 17.63 -1.41
C LEU A 295 -7.26 17.57 -2.83
N SER A 296 -6.94 16.53 -3.61
CA SER A 296 -7.53 16.34 -4.93
C SER A 296 -9.04 16.08 -4.85
N ALA A 297 -9.50 15.31 -3.87
CA ALA A 297 -10.92 15.10 -3.62
C ALA A 297 -11.63 16.41 -3.27
N LEU A 298 -11.10 17.16 -2.30
CA LEU A 298 -11.64 18.47 -1.90
C LEU A 298 -11.74 19.44 -3.07
N ARG A 299 -10.66 19.58 -3.84
CA ARG A 299 -10.63 20.45 -5.03
C ARG A 299 -11.71 20.10 -6.04
N ARG A 300 -11.92 18.81 -6.31
CA ARG A 300 -12.96 18.35 -7.25
C ARG A 300 -14.37 18.62 -6.72
N ARG A 301 -14.62 18.34 -5.43
CA ARG A 301 -15.95 18.47 -4.83
C ARG A 301 -16.39 19.91 -4.61
N LEU A 302 -15.43 20.80 -4.31
CA LEU A 302 -15.67 22.23 -4.19
C LEU A 302 -15.67 22.96 -5.55
N GLN A 303 -15.39 22.26 -6.66
CA GLN A 303 -15.36 22.80 -8.02
C GLN A 303 -14.39 23.98 -8.21
N ILE A 304 -13.29 24.01 -7.46
CA ILE A 304 -12.31 25.10 -7.49
C ILE A 304 -11.48 25.00 -8.78
N ARG A 305 -11.56 26.03 -9.63
CA ARG A 305 -10.80 26.15 -10.89
C ARG A 305 -9.49 26.91 -10.65
N LEU A 306 -8.44 26.52 -11.39
CA LEU A 306 -7.18 27.27 -11.50
C LEU A 306 -7.37 28.53 -12.33
#